data_AF-D2Q3A5-F1
#
_entry.id   AF-D2Q3A5-F1
#
_cell.length_a   1.000
_cell.length_b   1.000
_cell.length_c   1.000
_cell.angle_alpha   90.00
_cell.angle_beta   90.00
_cell.angle_gamma   90.00
#
_symmetry.space_group_name_H-M   'P 1'
#
loop_
_entity.id
_entity.type
_entity.pdbx_description
1 polymer ?
#
loop_
_entity_poly.entity_id
_entity_poly.type
_entity_poly.pdbx_seq_one_letter_code
_entity_poly.pdbx_strand_id
1 'polypeptide(L)'
;MSAAADRFDRVAQGFLARIEAVPADRWNNPTPCPNWTARQVVAHVINEQRRMLATVRRTDPEDLYGVPVAPMGVVPEPAHDADLPAAWREIGSALTEAIDDPACTPVALPTPAGPMPFEQVAETLPEDVLIHTWDLARSTGGDERLDEEAVRHVLARLEPLDEVLRQPWAFGPKVTPPAGADLQTELLCFVGRRP
;
A
#
# COMPACT_ATOMS: atom_id res chain seq x y z
N MET A 1 -12.48 -0.51 17.49
CA MET A 1 -11.62 -1.01 16.43
C MET A 1 -10.59 -1.94 17.05
N SER A 2 -10.22 -3.03 16.38
CA SER A 2 -9.09 -3.85 16.80
C SER A 2 -7.75 -3.11 16.59
N ALA A 3 -6.66 -3.62 17.17
CA ALA A 3 -5.32 -3.06 16.93
C ALA A 3 -4.91 -3.11 15.44
N ALA A 4 -5.37 -4.11 14.70
CA ALA A 4 -5.14 -4.24 13.27
C ALA A 4 -5.89 -3.14 12.48
N ALA A 5 -7.18 -2.94 12.79
CA ALA A 5 -7.99 -1.89 12.17
C ALA A 5 -7.45 -0.49 12.50
N ASP A 6 -7.09 -0.24 13.77
CA ASP A 6 -6.48 1.02 14.20
C ASP A 6 -5.16 1.31 13.46
N ARG A 7 -4.32 0.29 13.26
CA ARG A 7 -3.05 0.44 12.54
C ARG A 7 -3.28 0.73 11.07
N PHE A 8 -4.16 -0.02 10.42
CA PHE A 8 -4.47 0.19 9.01
C PHE A 8 -5.09 1.59 8.79
N ASP A 9 -6.01 2.02 9.65
CA ASP A 9 -6.60 3.36 9.55
C ASP A 9 -5.52 4.46 9.63
N ARG A 10 -4.59 4.40 10.60
CA ARG A 10 -3.49 5.38 10.68
C ARG A 10 -2.68 5.48 9.39
N VAL A 11 -2.34 4.33 8.80
CA VAL A 11 -1.60 4.28 7.52
C VAL A 11 -2.47 4.80 6.37
N ALA A 12 -3.76 4.46 6.34
CA ALA A 12 -4.68 4.94 5.32
C ALA A 12 -4.90 6.45 5.37
N GLN A 13 -5.01 7.04 6.56
CA GLN A 13 -5.07 8.50 6.74
C GLN A 13 -3.75 9.16 6.31
N GLY A 14 -2.61 8.54 6.64
CA GLY A 14 -1.29 9.00 6.18
C GLY A 14 -1.21 9.07 4.66
N PHE A 15 -1.66 8.02 3.97
CA PHE A 15 -1.67 7.98 2.51
C PHE A 15 -2.63 9.01 1.91
N LEU A 16 -3.85 9.11 2.45
CA LEU A 16 -4.84 10.11 2.02
C LEU A 16 -4.27 11.53 2.09
N ALA A 17 -3.60 11.88 3.19
CA ALA A 17 -2.99 13.18 3.36
C ALA A 17 -1.92 13.47 2.30
N ARG A 18 -1.17 12.45 1.83
CA ARG A 18 -0.20 12.63 0.75
C ARG A 18 -0.88 12.79 -0.60
N ILE A 19 -1.94 12.03 -0.88
CA ILE A 19 -2.75 12.16 -2.11
C ILE A 19 -3.34 13.57 -2.22
N GLU A 20 -3.94 14.07 -1.14
CA GLU A 20 -4.57 15.40 -1.11
C GLU A 20 -3.54 16.54 -1.21
N ALA A 21 -2.29 16.30 -0.82
CA ALA A 21 -1.21 17.28 -0.88
C ALA A 21 -0.46 17.31 -2.22
N VAL A 22 -0.75 16.41 -3.18
CA VAL A 22 -0.03 16.36 -4.46
C VAL A 22 -0.31 17.62 -5.29
N PRO A 23 0.72 18.40 -5.67
CA PRO A 23 0.53 19.52 -6.59
C PRO A 23 0.05 19.04 -7.97
N ALA A 24 -0.84 19.82 -8.60
CA ALA A 24 -1.48 19.42 -9.86
C ALA A 24 -0.48 19.08 -10.99
N ASP A 25 0.68 19.72 -11.02
CA ASP A 25 1.76 19.53 -12.00
C ASP A 25 2.69 18.33 -11.70
N ARG A 26 2.48 17.61 -10.59
CA ARG A 26 3.40 16.56 -10.10
C ARG A 26 2.88 15.13 -10.24
N TRP A 27 1.64 14.96 -10.68
CA TRP A 27 1.02 13.64 -10.86
C TRP A 27 1.75 12.73 -11.86
N ASN A 28 2.47 13.32 -12.84
CA ASN A 28 3.23 12.58 -13.85
C ASN A 28 4.72 12.45 -13.54
N ASN A 29 5.17 12.86 -12.34
CA ASN A 29 6.56 12.71 -11.95
C ASN A 29 6.95 11.22 -11.88
N PRO A 30 8.22 10.89 -12.22
CA PRO A 30 8.75 9.56 -12.00
C PRO A 30 8.79 9.23 -10.51
N THR A 31 8.60 7.96 -10.18
CA THR A 31 8.61 7.47 -8.80
C THR A 31 9.78 6.53 -8.58
N PRO A 32 10.07 6.17 -7.32
CA PRO A 32 11.00 5.08 -7.03
C PRO A 32 10.57 3.74 -7.64
N CYS A 33 9.27 3.53 -7.93
CA CYS A 33 8.77 2.40 -8.73
C CYS A 33 9.13 2.63 -10.21
N PRO A 34 10.00 1.79 -10.81
CA PRO A 34 10.40 2.00 -12.19
C PRO A 34 9.22 2.02 -13.15
N ASN A 35 9.20 3.01 -14.05
CA ASN A 35 8.17 3.23 -15.08
C ASN A 35 6.79 3.63 -14.55
N TRP A 36 6.65 3.93 -13.26
CA TRP A 36 5.38 4.39 -12.69
C TRP A 36 5.43 5.89 -12.40
N THR A 37 4.33 6.56 -12.72
CA THR A 37 4.07 7.94 -12.30
C THR A 37 3.48 7.98 -10.89
N ALA A 38 3.52 9.16 -10.24
CA ALA A 38 2.87 9.38 -8.94
C ALA A 38 1.38 9.00 -8.97
N ARG A 39 0.68 9.32 -10.06
CA ARG A 39 -0.71 8.93 -10.32
C ARG A 39 -0.90 7.42 -10.35
N GLN A 40 -0.01 6.71 -11.04
CA GLN A 40 -0.06 5.25 -11.17
C GLN A 40 0.26 4.54 -9.84
N VAL A 41 1.14 5.09 -8.99
CA VAL A 41 1.36 4.57 -7.63
C VAL A 41 0.06 4.60 -6.82
N VAL A 42 -0.66 5.72 -6.86
CA VAL A 42 -1.93 5.83 -6.13
C VAL A 42 -3.00 4.90 -6.68
N ALA A 43 -3.11 4.81 -8.01
CA ALA A 43 -4.05 3.91 -8.66
C ALA A 43 -3.73 2.43 -8.37
N HIS A 44 -2.46 2.05 -8.29
CA HIS A 44 -2.02 0.72 -7.91
C HIS A 44 -2.52 0.34 -6.50
N VAL A 45 -2.24 1.19 -5.51
CA VAL A 45 -2.67 0.96 -4.13
C VAL A 45 -4.19 0.82 -4.07
N ILE A 46 -4.95 1.75 -4.68
CA ILE A 46 -6.41 1.67 -4.74
C ILE A 46 -6.86 0.33 -5.34
N ASN A 47 -6.25 -0.11 -6.44
CA ASN A 47 -6.64 -1.34 -7.12
C ASN A 47 -6.37 -2.61 -6.29
N GLU A 48 -5.20 -2.73 -5.67
CA GLU A 48 -4.87 -3.90 -4.84
C GLU A 48 -5.79 -3.99 -3.62
N GLN A 49 -5.97 -2.88 -2.93
CA GLN A 49 -6.83 -2.78 -1.76
C GLN A 49 -8.32 -3.06 -2.12
N ARG A 50 -8.82 -2.50 -3.23
CA ARG A 50 -10.19 -2.76 -3.73
C ARG A 50 -10.41 -4.23 -4.10
N ARG A 51 -9.44 -4.86 -4.77
CA ARG A 51 -9.55 -6.27 -5.16
C ARG A 51 -9.60 -7.18 -3.94
N MET A 52 -8.79 -6.89 -2.92
CA MET A 52 -8.84 -7.63 -1.66
C MET A 52 -10.20 -7.45 -0.98
N LEU A 53 -10.69 -6.21 -0.88
CA LEU A 53 -11.99 -5.88 -0.32
C LEU A 53 -13.13 -6.63 -1.03
N ALA A 54 -13.15 -6.64 -2.36
CA ALA A 54 -14.14 -7.36 -3.15
C ALA A 54 -14.10 -8.87 -2.85
N THR A 55 -12.90 -9.45 -2.74
CA THR A 55 -12.73 -10.87 -2.42
C THR A 55 -13.31 -11.21 -1.05
N VAL A 56 -13.03 -10.41 -0.01
CA VAL A 56 -13.52 -10.69 1.35
C VAL A 56 -15.01 -10.42 1.50
N ARG A 57 -15.56 -9.50 0.70
CA ARG A 57 -17.01 -9.25 0.62
C ARG A 57 -17.74 -10.22 -0.33
N ARG A 58 -17.02 -11.10 -1.03
CA ARG A 58 -17.55 -12.03 -2.04
C ARG A 58 -18.33 -11.31 -3.15
N THR A 59 -17.80 -10.17 -3.59
CA THR A 59 -18.29 -9.39 -4.73
C THR A 59 -17.23 -9.36 -5.83
N ASP A 60 -17.61 -8.85 -7.00
CA ASP A 60 -16.63 -8.55 -8.05
C ASP A 60 -16.05 -7.14 -7.83
N PRO A 61 -14.76 -6.90 -8.13
CA PRO A 61 -14.21 -5.56 -8.14
C PRO A 61 -14.77 -4.77 -9.34
N GLU A 62 -15.09 -3.49 -9.11
CA GLU A 62 -15.63 -2.59 -10.13
C GLU A 62 -14.77 -1.33 -10.26
N ASP A 63 -14.79 -0.69 -11.43
CA ASP A 63 -14.13 0.60 -11.67
C ASP A 63 -14.66 1.66 -10.68
N LEU A 64 -13.76 2.49 -10.16
CA LEU A 64 -14.09 3.38 -9.06
C LEU A 64 -13.41 4.74 -9.22
N TYR A 65 -14.21 5.82 -9.27
CA TYR A 65 -13.78 7.21 -9.52
C TYR A 65 -12.73 7.36 -10.63
N GLY A 66 -12.90 6.67 -11.75
CA GLY A 66 -11.97 6.72 -12.89
C GLY A 66 -10.71 5.87 -12.73
N VAL A 67 -10.60 5.05 -11.68
CA VAL A 67 -9.55 4.03 -11.51
C VAL A 67 -10.06 2.68 -12.01
N PRO A 68 -9.54 2.15 -13.12
CA PRO A 68 -10.00 0.88 -13.67
C PRO A 68 -9.56 -0.31 -12.81
N VAL A 69 -10.27 -1.43 -12.90
CA VAL A 69 -9.81 -2.71 -12.34
C VAL A 69 -8.67 -3.28 -13.20
N ALA A 70 -7.55 -3.60 -12.54
CA ALA A 70 -6.42 -4.26 -13.18
C ALA A 70 -6.10 -5.60 -12.47
N PRO A 71 -5.71 -6.65 -13.20
CA PRO A 71 -5.19 -7.88 -12.60
C PRO A 71 -3.96 -7.62 -11.74
N MET A 72 -3.66 -8.55 -10.82
CA MET A 72 -2.45 -8.50 -9.99
C MET A 72 -1.20 -8.38 -10.87
N GLY A 73 -0.30 -7.46 -10.48
CA GLY A 73 0.93 -7.18 -11.22
C GLY A 73 0.77 -6.30 -12.46
N VAL A 74 -0.47 -5.88 -12.78
CA VAL A 74 -0.75 -4.89 -13.83
C VAL A 74 -1.09 -3.57 -13.16
N VAL A 75 -0.37 -2.51 -13.56
CA VAL A 75 -0.63 -1.15 -13.08
C VAL A 75 -1.88 -0.62 -13.80
N PRO A 76 -2.92 -0.21 -13.07
CA PRO A 76 -4.08 0.44 -13.68
C PRO A 76 -3.67 1.80 -14.26
N GLU A 77 -4.22 2.14 -15.43
CA GLU A 77 -4.10 3.47 -16.01
C GLU A 77 -5.36 4.28 -15.64
N PRO A 78 -5.31 5.11 -14.60
CA PRO A 78 -6.48 5.90 -14.19
C PRO A 78 -6.81 6.97 -15.23
N ALA A 79 -8.09 7.30 -15.35
CA ALA A 79 -8.54 8.41 -16.17
C ALA A 79 -7.86 9.73 -15.75
N HIS A 80 -7.70 10.64 -16.71
CA HIS A 80 -7.06 11.94 -16.44
C HIS A 80 -7.79 12.73 -15.34
N ASP A 81 -9.12 12.63 -15.33
CA ASP A 81 -10.05 13.24 -14.38
C ASP A 81 -10.43 12.33 -13.21
N ALA A 82 -9.70 11.23 -12.98
CA ALA A 82 -9.94 10.35 -11.84
C ALA A 82 -9.83 11.09 -10.49
N ASP A 83 -10.79 10.85 -9.59
CA ASP A 83 -10.80 11.41 -8.23
C ASP A 83 -10.14 10.40 -7.28
N LEU A 84 -8.80 10.43 -7.28
CA LEU A 84 -7.97 9.55 -6.45
C LEU A 84 -8.21 9.75 -4.94
N PRO A 85 -8.36 10.99 -4.40
CA PRO A 85 -8.75 11.18 -3.01
C PRO A 85 -10.09 10.51 -2.65
N ALA A 86 -11.12 10.63 -3.49
CA ALA A 86 -12.41 9.99 -3.24
C ALA A 86 -12.31 8.46 -3.29
N ALA A 87 -11.63 7.92 -4.30
CA ALA A 87 -11.39 6.48 -4.40
C ALA A 87 -10.68 5.94 -3.16
N TRP A 88 -9.62 6.61 -2.72
CA TRP A 88 -8.89 6.16 -1.55
C TRP A 88 -9.70 6.29 -0.26
N ARG A 89 -10.48 7.37 -0.06
CA ARG A 89 -11.37 7.50 1.10
C ARG A 89 -12.36 6.34 1.19
N GLU A 90 -12.98 5.97 0.08
CA GLU A 90 -13.95 4.88 0.04
C GLU A 90 -13.29 3.54 0.35
N ILE A 91 -12.19 3.21 -0.33
CA ILE A 91 -11.50 1.93 -0.15
C ILE A 91 -10.85 1.81 1.24
N GLY A 92 -10.19 2.87 1.71
CA GLY A 92 -9.56 2.90 3.02
C GLY A 92 -10.57 2.70 4.15
N SER A 93 -11.69 3.44 4.12
CA SER A 93 -12.76 3.27 5.13
C SER A 93 -13.36 1.87 5.09
N ALA A 94 -13.66 1.36 3.90
CA ALA A 94 -14.31 0.06 3.75
C ALA A 94 -13.41 -1.11 4.15
N LEU A 95 -12.08 -1.02 3.95
CA LEU A 95 -11.14 -2.01 4.45
C LEU A 95 -10.97 -1.94 5.97
N THR A 96 -10.87 -0.74 6.55
CA THR A 96 -10.83 -0.59 8.02
C THR A 96 -12.03 -1.26 8.67
N GLU A 97 -13.23 -1.08 8.11
CA GLU A 97 -14.45 -1.76 8.57
C GLU A 97 -14.38 -3.29 8.39
N ALA A 98 -13.90 -3.75 7.22
CA ALA A 98 -13.84 -5.18 6.91
C ALA A 98 -12.91 -5.95 7.86
N ILE A 99 -11.83 -5.32 8.35
CA ILE A 99 -10.87 -5.96 9.28
C ILE A 99 -11.56 -6.44 10.56
N ASP A 100 -12.58 -5.71 11.04
CA ASP A 100 -13.33 -6.05 12.25
C ASP A 100 -14.67 -6.75 11.95
N ASP A 101 -15.03 -6.97 10.68
CA ASP A 101 -16.31 -7.56 10.27
C ASP A 101 -16.27 -9.09 10.36
N PRO A 102 -17.09 -9.73 11.23
CA PRO A 102 -17.15 -11.19 11.35
C PRO A 102 -17.56 -11.94 10.07
N ALA A 103 -18.19 -11.25 9.11
CA ALA A 103 -18.49 -11.83 7.80
C ALA A 103 -17.26 -11.90 6.89
N CYS A 104 -16.30 -10.99 7.09
CA CYS A 104 -15.07 -10.86 6.30
C CYS A 104 -13.90 -11.65 6.92
N THR A 105 -13.72 -11.59 8.25
CA THR A 105 -12.54 -12.16 8.92
C THR A 105 -12.21 -13.63 8.60
N PRO A 106 -13.18 -14.57 8.48
CA PRO A 106 -12.86 -15.97 8.21
C PRO A 106 -12.66 -16.27 6.71
N VAL A 107 -12.83 -15.29 5.82
CA VAL A 107 -12.71 -15.51 4.37
C VAL A 107 -11.27 -15.85 4.02
N ALA A 108 -11.06 -17.03 3.41
CA ALA A 108 -9.74 -17.49 3.01
C ALA A 108 -9.28 -16.78 1.73
N LEU A 109 -8.12 -16.13 1.79
CA LEU A 109 -7.44 -15.49 0.67
C LEU A 109 -6.26 -16.34 0.20
N PRO A 110 -6.01 -16.44 -1.12
CA PRO A 110 -4.84 -17.15 -1.64
C PRO A 110 -3.56 -16.37 -1.31
N THR A 111 -2.57 -17.05 -0.75
CA THR A 111 -1.24 -16.49 -0.49
C THR A 111 -0.14 -17.45 -0.95
N PRO A 112 1.13 -17.00 -1.09
CA PRO A 112 2.24 -17.89 -1.41
C PRO A 112 2.44 -19.04 -0.42
N ALA A 113 2.04 -18.85 0.85
CA ALA A 113 2.10 -19.88 1.89
C ALA A 113 0.87 -20.82 1.92
N GLY A 114 -0.07 -20.63 0.99
CA GLY A 114 -1.37 -21.30 0.96
C GLY A 114 -2.53 -20.37 1.38
N PRO A 115 -3.79 -20.86 1.34
CA PRO A 115 -4.93 -20.05 1.76
C PRO A 115 -4.83 -19.65 3.24
N MET A 116 -5.01 -18.36 3.55
CA MET A 116 -5.01 -17.82 4.91
C MET A 116 -6.28 -16.99 5.16
N PRO A 117 -6.85 -16.99 6.38
CA PRO A 117 -8.02 -16.18 6.71
C PRO A 117 -7.69 -14.68 6.62
N PHE A 118 -8.68 -13.86 6.24
CA PHE A 118 -8.50 -12.43 6.05
C PHE A 118 -7.95 -11.73 7.29
N GLU A 119 -8.37 -12.11 8.49
CA GLU A 119 -7.82 -11.54 9.74
C GLU A 119 -6.28 -11.65 9.85
N GLN A 120 -5.68 -12.70 9.26
CA GLN A 120 -4.23 -12.86 9.23
C GLN A 120 -3.57 -12.06 8.09
N VAL A 121 -4.25 -11.96 6.94
CA VAL A 121 -3.80 -11.15 5.80
C VAL A 121 -3.94 -9.66 6.10
N ALA A 122 -4.92 -9.25 6.91
CA ALA A 122 -5.15 -7.88 7.33
C ALA A 122 -3.89 -7.24 7.97
N GLU A 123 -3.07 -8.05 8.65
CA GLU A 123 -1.82 -7.60 9.25
C GLU A 123 -0.75 -7.18 8.23
N THR A 124 -0.86 -7.60 6.96
CA THR A 124 0.04 -7.18 5.86
C THR A 124 -0.46 -5.94 5.12
N LEU A 125 -1.73 -5.56 5.28
CA LEU A 125 -2.32 -4.43 4.55
C LEU A 125 -1.50 -3.12 4.69
N PRO A 126 -0.95 -2.78 5.88
CA PRO A 126 -0.12 -1.59 6.01
C PRO A 126 1.13 -1.58 5.13
N GLU A 127 1.67 -2.74 4.74
CA GLU A 127 2.98 -2.85 4.07
C GLU A 127 2.98 -2.10 2.72
N ASP A 128 2.04 -2.43 1.85
CA ASP A 128 1.85 -1.82 0.52
C ASP A 128 1.57 -0.31 0.63
N VAL A 129 0.58 0.06 1.45
CA VAL A 129 0.13 1.44 1.60
C VAL A 129 1.24 2.32 2.20
N LEU A 130 1.97 1.84 3.20
CA LEU A 130 3.02 2.61 3.89
C LEU A 130 4.22 2.89 2.98
N ILE A 131 4.68 1.87 2.24
CA ILE A 131 5.81 2.01 1.31
C ILE A 131 5.44 2.99 0.19
N HIS A 132 4.25 2.83 -0.40
CA HIS A 132 3.79 3.71 -1.47
C HIS A 132 3.39 5.11 -1.01
N THR A 133 3.09 5.30 0.29
CA THR A 133 2.98 6.64 0.89
C THR A 133 4.30 7.40 0.79
N TRP A 134 5.43 6.73 1.07
CA TRP A 134 6.74 7.35 0.92
C TRP A 134 7.09 7.59 -0.55
N ASP A 135 6.80 6.62 -1.44
CA ASP A 135 7.08 6.77 -2.87
C ASP A 135 6.36 7.97 -3.47
N LEU A 136 5.09 8.16 -3.07
CA LEU A 136 4.30 9.31 -3.47
C LEU A 136 4.94 10.60 -2.96
N ALA A 137 5.22 10.71 -1.66
CA ALA A 137 5.84 11.89 -1.06
C ALA A 137 7.18 12.24 -1.72
N ARG A 138 8.07 11.25 -1.92
CA ARG A 138 9.36 11.41 -2.59
C ARG A 138 9.20 11.91 -4.03
N SER A 139 8.23 11.37 -4.77
CA SER A 139 7.99 11.75 -6.16
C SER A 139 7.40 13.15 -6.33
N THR A 140 6.66 13.65 -5.33
CA THR A 140 5.97 14.94 -5.40
C THR A 140 6.63 16.03 -4.57
N GLY A 141 7.70 15.73 -3.84
CA GLY A 141 8.38 16.65 -2.92
C GLY A 141 7.57 16.97 -1.66
N GLY A 142 6.72 16.03 -1.22
CA GLY A 142 5.87 16.14 -0.03
C GLY A 142 6.55 15.74 1.27
N ASP A 143 5.76 15.61 2.34
CA ASP A 143 6.24 15.11 3.64
C ASP A 143 6.49 13.60 3.59
N GLU A 144 7.76 13.21 3.69
CA GLU A 144 8.21 11.82 3.63
C GLU A 144 8.18 11.09 4.97
N ARG A 145 7.84 11.77 6.08
CA ARG A 145 7.81 11.13 7.40
C ARG A 145 6.62 10.18 7.50
N LEU A 146 6.90 8.92 7.81
CA LEU A 146 5.91 7.87 7.99
C LEU A 146 5.52 7.72 9.47
N ASP A 147 4.43 7.00 9.73
CA ASP A 147 4.03 6.61 11.08
C ASP A 147 5.04 5.60 11.65
N GLU A 148 5.68 5.96 12.76
CA GLU A 148 6.80 5.18 13.33
C GLU A 148 6.37 3.79 13.82
N GLU A 149 5.14 3.66 14.32
CA GLU A 149 4.62 2.37 14.78
C GLU A 149 4.32 1.44 13.60
N ALA A 150 3.73 1.97 12.53
CA ALA A 150 3.52 1.25 11.28
C ALA A 150 4.86 0.83 10.65
N VAL A 151 5.86 1.71 10.64
CA VAL A 151 7.21 1.39 10.16
C VAL A 151 7.81 0.22 10.94
N ARG A 152 7.75 0.27 12.28
CA ARG A 152 8.25 -0.81 13.15
C ARG A 152 7.53 -2.12 12.88
N HIS A 153 6.21 -2.09 12.74
CA HIS A 153 5.38 -3.26 12.43
C HIS A 153 5.75 -3.87 11.08
N VAL A 154 5.78 -3.06 10.02
CA VAL A 154 6.09 -3.50 8.67
C VAL A 154 7.51 -4.06 8.59
N LEU A 155 8.50 -3.38 9.18
CA LEU A 155 9.88 -3.87 9.18
C LEU A 155 9.99 -5.24 9.87
N ALA A 156 9.42 -5.40 11.07
CA ALA A 156 9.45 -6.66 11.81
C ALA A 156 8.75 -7.82 11.07
N ARG A 157 7.78 -7.53 10.20
CA ARG A 157 7.11 -8.52 9.36
C ARG A 157 7.91 -8.90 8.11
N LEU A 158 8.57 -7.94 7.49
CA LEU A 158 9.29 -8.16 6.24
C LEU A 158 10.68 -8.78 6.46
N GLU A 159 11.36 -8.46 7.57
CA GLU A 159 12.70 -8.98 7.88
C GLU A 159 12.82 -10.52 7.82
N PRO A 160 11.91 -11.31 8.43
CA PRO A 160 11.96 -12.78 8.33
C PRO A 160 11.76 -13.32 6.91
N LEU A 161 11.21 -12.50 6.01
CA LEU A 161 10.89 -12.88 4.64
C LEU A 161 11.95 -12.42 3.63
N ASP A 162 13.11 -11.91 4.08
CA ASP A 162 14.16 -11.32 3.23
C ASP A 162 14.45 -12.17 1.99
N GLU A 163 14.76 -13.46 2.16
CA GLU A 163 15.10 -14.36 1.06
C GLU A 163 13.97 -14.51 0.01
N VAL A 164 12.72 -14.60 0.47
CA VAL A 164 11.53 -14.73 -0.40
C VAL A 164 11.27 -13.42 -1.15
N LEU A 165 11.48 -12.29 -0.49
CA LEU A 165 11.26 -10.96 -1.05
C LEU A 165 12.33 -10.52 -2.05
N ARG A 166 13.44 -11.26 -2.20
CA ARG A 166 14.43 -11.06 -3.27
C ARG A 166 14.09 -11.74 -4.59
N GLN A 167 12.97 -12.43 -4.68
CA GLN A 167 12.49 -12.96 -5.94
C GLN A 167 12.10 -11.81 -6.90
N PRO A 168 12.23 -11.98 -8.23
CA PRO A 168 12.07 -10.88 -9.21
C PRO A 168 10.73 -10.14 -9.20
N TRP A 169 9.72 -10.69 -8.53
CA TRP A 169 8.34 -10.21 -8.52
C TRP A 169 7.95 -9.43 -7.25
N ALA A 170 8.81 -9.37 -6.23
CA ALA A 170 8.50 -8.74 -4.95
C ALA A 170 9.11 -7.32 -4.84
N PHE A 171 10.29 -7.19 -4.22
CA PHE A 171 11.00 -5.92 -4.08
C PHE A 171 12.27 -5.87 -4.93
N GLY A 172 12.73 -4.65 -5.20
CA GLY A 172 14.08 -4.44 -5.73
C GLY A 172 15.16 -4.97 -4.77
N PRO A 173 16.42 -5.07 -5.23
CA PRO A 173 17.54 -5.43 -4.36
C PRO A 173 17.62 -4.48 -3.16
N LYS A 174 17.78 -5.02 -1.95
CA LYS A 174 17.99 -4.18 -0.76
C LYS A 174 19.22 -3.30 -0.90
N VAL A 175 19.13 -2.11 -0.34
CA VAL A 175 20.23 -1.17 -0.20
C VAL A 175 20.79 -1.30 1.21
N THR A 176 22.10 -1.13 1.38
CA THR A 176 22.71 -1.08 2.71
C THR A 176 22.37 0.27 3.36
N PRO A 177 21.65 0.29 4.50
CA PRO A 177 21.38 1.55 5.19
C PRO A 177 22.67 2.14 5.77
N PRO A 178 22.76 3.48 5.93
CA PRO A 178 23.84 4.12 6.67
C PRO A 178 23.94 3.58 8.10
N ALA A 179 25.15 3.60 8.68
CA ALA A 179 25.32 3.20 10.08
C ALA A 179 24.53 4.12 11.02
N GLY A 180 23.70 3.54 11.88
CA GLY A 180 22.84 4.29 12.80
C GLY A 180 21.61 4.93 12.15
N ALA A 181 21.19 4.42 10.99
CA ALA A 181 19.93 4.78 10.34
C ALA A 181 18.73 4.61 11.29
N ASP A 182 17.71 5.46 11.11
CA ASP A 182 16.43 5.26 11.80
C ASP A 182 15.61 4.12 11.16
N LEU A 183 14.57 3.66 11.88
CA LEU A 183 13.74 2.52 11.44
C LEU A 183 13.09 2.74 10.06
N GLN A 184 12.72 3.98 9.73
CA GLN A 184 12.15 4.31 8.43
C GLN A 184 13.19 4.11 7.33
N THR A 185 14.40 4.63 7.53
CA THR A 185 15.53 4.47 6.61
C THR A 185 15.88 2.99 6.45
N GLU A 186 15.91 2.21 7.54
CA GLU A 186 16.14 0.77 7.50
C GLU A 186 15.07 0.04 6.67
N LEU A 187 13.78 0.31 6.91
CA LEU A 187 12.67 -0.25 6.12
C LEU A 187 12.77 0.11 4.63
N LEU A 188 13.00 1.38 4.33
CA LEU A 188 13.10 1.87 2.95
C LEU A 188 14.29 1.23 2.24
N CYS A 189 15.46 1.16 2.88
CA CYS A 189 16.60 0.46 2.32
C CYS A 189 16.34 -1.05 2.16
N PHE A 190 15.63 -1.68 3.10
CA PHE A 190 15.26 -3.10 3.05
C PHE A 190 14.39 -3.43 1.82
N VAL A 191 13.44 -2.56 1.47
CA VAL A 191 12.58 -2.73 0.27
C VAL A 191 13.18 -2.14 -1.01
N GLY A 192 14.47 -1.78 -0.97
CA GLY A 192 15.25 -1.36 -2.14
C GLY A 192 15.14 0.11 -2.52
N ARG A 193 14.58 0.94 -1.63
CA ARG A 193 14.56 2.40 -1.79
C ARG A 193 15.89 3.03 -1.37
N ARG A 194 16.07 4.27 -1.81
CA ARG A 194 17.25 5.11 -1.54
C ARG A 194 16.78 6.43 -0.93
N PRO A 195 16.48 6.43 0.38
CA PRO A 195 16.10 7.63 1.10
C PRO A 195 17.20 8.69 1.09
#